data_AF-A0AAP0R2S0-F1
#
_entry.id   AF-A0AAP0R2S0-F1
#
_cell.length_a   1.000
_cell.length_b   1.000
_cell.length_c   1.000
_cell.angle_alpha   90.00
_cell.angle_beta   90.00
_cell.angle_gamma   90.00
#
_symmetry.space_group_name_H-M   'P 1'
#
loop_
_entity.id
_entity.type
_entity.pdbx_description
1 polymer ?
#
loop_
_entity_poly.entity_id
_entity_poly.type
_entity_poly.pdbx_seq_one_letter_code
_entity_poly.pdbx_strand_id
1 'polypeptide(L)'
;MDATKIAELKLFVDQCKSNPSILHTPSLAFFKNYLRSLGARIPSDPKSDGGSNNKSDHKEQVDAKKPNPLTEDAKLEDDIVESDIDLDDTDVVEPDNDPPQKMGDLSIEVTEENRDAAQISKLKAMDAISEGKSDEAIDHLTEAIMLNPSSAILYATRASVFVKLNKPNAAVRDADAALQINPDSAKGYKIRGMARAKLGRWEESASDLHVASKLDYDEEIGLVLKKVEPNAHKIEEHRRKYERLRKERLLRKSERERQRQQAESQDQAAISALKDGQVIGIHSASELDTKLNAATRTSRLGILYFTATWCGPCRFISPLYTSLAEKHPKIVFLKVDIDEARDVAARWNISSVPSFFFIKNGKEVDKVVGADKSALERKIAQYAS
;
A
#
# COMPACT_ATOMS: atom_id res chain seq x y z
N MET A 1 13.15 -8.12 17.75
CA MET A 1 12.46 -7.28 16.76
C MET A 1 13.10 -7.48 15.40
N ASP A 2 12.29 -7.43 14.34
CA ASP A 2 12.75 -7.47 12.95
C ASP A 2 13.70 -6.29 12.63
N ALA A 3 14.75 -6.53 11.86
CA ALA A 3 15.78 -5.54 11.55
C ALA A 3 15.24 -4.38 10.71
N THR A 4 14.26 -4.65 9.84
CA THR A 4 13.57 -3.64 9.03
C THR A 4 12.77 -2.68 9.91
N LYS A 5 12.00 -3.21 10.87
CA LYS A 5 11.23 -2.43 11.84
C LYS A 5 12.11 -1.54 12.72
N ILE A 6 13.32 -2.00 13.06
CA ILE A 6 14.30 -1.19 13.80
C ILE A 6 14.80 -0.02 12.93
N ALA A 7 15.03 -0.25 11.63
CA ALA A 7 15.47 0.81 10.72
C ALA A 7 14.37 1.88 10.51
N GLU A 8 13.12 1.45 10.35
CA GLU A 8 11.96 2.36 10.26
C GLU A 8 11.79 3.18 11.53
N LEU A 9 11.90 2.55 12.70
CA LEU A 9 11.82 3.25 13.99
C LEU A 9 12.94 4.29 14.14
N LYS A 10 14.17 3.97 13.75
CA LYS A 10 15.28 4.93 13.77
C LYS A 10 15.00 6.13 12.88
N LEU A 11 14.51 5.90 11.66
CA LEU A 11 14.16 6.96 10.72
C LEU A 11 13.08 7.88 11.31
N PHE A 12 12.04 7.30 11.90
CA PHE A 12 10.97 8.06 12.54
C PHE A 12 11.47 8.90 13.73
N VAL A 13 12.34 8.33 14.58
CA VAL A 13 12.95 9.07 15.70
C VAL A 13 13.75 10.28 15.19
N ASP A 14 14.49 10.14 14.10
CA ASP A 14 15.26 11.25 13.53
C ASP A 14 14.37 12.32 12.89
N GLN A 15 13.21 11.93 12.34
CA GLN A 15 12.17 12.89 11.91
C GLN A 15 11.60 13.67 13.09
N CYS A 16 11.29 13.01 14.22
CA CYS A 16 10.81 13.70 15.42
C CYS A 16 11.84 14.68 15.99
N LYS A 17 13.14 14.36 15.92
CA LYS A 17 14.22 15.29 16.33
C LYS A 17 14.31 16.50 15.40
N SER A 18 14.15 16.28 14.10
CA SER A 18 14.25 17.33 13.08
C SER A 18 13.03 18.25 13.08
N ASN A 19 11.85 17.71 13.39
CA ASN A 19 10.60 18.45 13.47
C ASN A 19 9.70 17.94 14.61
N PRO A 20 9.83 18.51 15.83
CA PRO A 20 9.03 18.10 16.99
C PRO A 20 7.52 18.31 16.85
N SER A 21 7.07 19.16 15.92
CA SER A 21 5.63 19.41 15.69
C SER A 21 4.88 18.16 15.21
N ILE A 22 5.58 17.18 14.64
CA ILE A 22 5.01 15.88 14.21
C ILE A 22 4.35 15.15 15.39
N LEU A 23 4.84 15.33 16.62
CA LEU A 23 4.26 14.74 17.84
C LEU A 23 2.90 15.36 18.22
N HIS A 24 2.46 16.41 17.53
CA HIS A 24 1.15 17.04 17.71
C HIS A 24 0.12 16.61 16.67
N THR A 25 0.52 15.80 15.67
CA THR A 25 -0.40 15.23 14.69
C THR A 25 -1.40 14.27 15.38
N PRO A 26 -2.71 14.34 15.07
CA PRO A 26 -3.72 13.48 15.71
C PRO A 26 -3.43 11.98 15.61
N SER A 27 -2.87 11.52 14.49
CA SER A 27 -2.50 10.11 14.27
C SER A 27 -1.40 9.58 15.20
N LEU A 28 -0.63 10.47 15.84
CA LEU A 28 0.44 10.12 16.78
C LEU A 28 0.07 10.40 18.24
N ALA A 29 -1.22 10.62 18.54
CA ALA A 29 -1.70 10.87 19.89
C ALA A 29 -1.34 9.74 20.87
N PHE A 30 -1.42 8.47 20.44
CA PHE A 30 -1.04 7.33 21.27
C PHE A 30 0.44 7.38 21.68
N PHE A 31 1.34 7.72 20.73
CA PHE A 31 2.78 7.81 20.97
C PHE A 31 3.13 9.01 21.85
N LYS A 32 2.47 10.15 21.63
CA LYS A 32 2.56 11.33 22.50
C LYS A 32 2.16 11.01 23.94
N ASN A 33 1.07 10.29 24.13
CA ASN A 33 0.58 9.88 25.45
C ASN A 33 1.53 8.89 26.13
N TYR A 34 2.09 7.94 25.37
CA TYR A 34 3.14 7.04 25.84
C TYR A 34 4.40 7.80 26.30
N LEU A 35 4.89 8.77 25.53
CA LEU A 35 6.04 9.57 25.93
C LEU A 35 5.76 10.37 27.23
N ARG A 36 4.53 10.89 27.38
CA ARG A 36 4.10 11.56 28.62
C ARG A 36 4.03 10.60 29.81
N SER A 37 3.57 9.36 29.63
CA SER A 37 3.53 8.39 30.73
C SER A 37 4.93 8.00 31.21
N LEU A 38 5.94 8.10 30.34
CA LEU A 38 7.35 7.95 30.69
C LEU A 38 7.99 9.23 31.30
N GLY A 39 7.21 10.30 31.50
CA GLY A 39 7.67 11.57 32.06
C GLY A 39 8.43 12.47 31.08
N ALA A 40 8.37 12.21 29.76
CA ALA A 40 9.02 13.04 28.76
C ALA A 40 8.33 14.41 28.62
N ARG A 41 9.12 15.49 28.52
CA ARG A 41 8.60 16.84 28.23
C ARG A 41 8.57 17.07 26.72
N ILE A 42 7.37 17.27 26.18
CA ILE A 42 7.14 17.52 24.75
C ILE A 42 6.97 19.04 24.55
N PRO A 43 7.69 19.67 23.61
CA PRO A 43 7.52 21.09 23.28
C PRO A 43 6.06 21.44 22.93
N SER A 44 5.63 22.68 23.18
CA SER A 44 4.30 23.15 22.78
C SER A 44 4.24 23.41 21.27
N ASP A 45 3.04 23.26 20.68
CA ASP A 45 2.83 23.52 19.25
C ASP A 45 3.01 25.03 18.97
N PRO A 46 3.89 25.44 18.04
CA PRO A 46 4.05 26.86 17.69
C PRO A 46 2.80 27.51 17.10
N LYS A 47 1.72 26.75 16.79
CA LYS A 47 0.47 27.30 16.24
C LYS A 47 -0.63 27.61 17.27
N SER A 48 -0.39 27.42 18.57
CA SER A 48 -1.42 27.66 19.60
C SER A 48 -1.28 28.97 20.38
N ASP A 49 -0.62 29.99 19.83
CA ASP A 49 -0.58 31.33 20.43
C ASP A 49 -1.20 32.36 19.47
N GLY A 50 -2.46 32.71 19.73
CA GLY A 50 -3.23 33.68 18.94
C GLY A 50 -4.73 33.54 19.18
N GLY A 51 -5.25 34.25 20.18
CA GLY A 51 -6.65 34.16 20.61
C GLY A 51 -7.68 34.90 19.73
N SER A 52 -8.92 34.48 19.96
CA SER A 52 -10.20 35.22 19.92
C SER A 52 -10.69 35.91 18.63
N ASN A 53 -11.93 35.54 18.30
CA ASN A 53 -13.04 36.33 17.76
C ASN A 53 -13.27 36.52 16.24
N ASN A 54 -14.55 36.25 15.94
CA ASN A 54 -15.46 36.86 14.96
C ASN A 54 -15.66 36.22 13.57
N LYS A 55 -16.92 35.80 13.40
CA LYS A 55 -17.70 35.75 12.16
C LYS A 55 -17.61 37.07 11.38
N SER A 56 -17.47 36.97 10.06
CA SER A 56 -18.15 37.86 9.12
C SER A 56 -18.11 37.30 7.69
N ASP A 57 -19.28 37.29 7.06
CA ASP A 57 -19.51 37.17 5.62
C ASP A 57 -18.74 38.23 4.82
N HIS A 58 -18.13 37.86 3.68
CA HIS A 58 -18.53 38.31 2.33
C HIS A 58 -17.49 38.02 1.24
N LYS A 59 -17.99 37.40 0.16
CA LYS A 59 -17.79 37.65 -1.29
C LYS A 59 -16.39 37.83 -1.90
N GLU A 60 -16.12 36.90 -2.82
CA GLU A 60 -15.56 37.03 -4.18
C GLU A 60 -14.44 38.05 -4.45
N GLN A 61 -13.28 37.53 -4.88
CA GLN A 61 -12.72 37.97 -6.15
C GLN A 61 -11.82 36.90 -6.78
N VAL A 62 -12.07 36.68 -8.06
CA VAL A 62 -11.38 35.77 -8.96
C VAL A 62 -10.06 36.42 -9.37
N ASP A 63 -8.94 35.72 -9.20
CA ASP A 63 -7.74 36.00 -10.00
C ASP A 63 -7.15 34.71 -10.54
N ALA A 64 -7.26 34.59 -11.86
CA ALA A 64 -6.87 33.44 -12.63
C ALA A 64 -5.34 33.36 -12.73
N LYS A 65 -4.74 32.42 -11.98
CA LYS A 65 -3.45 31.82 -12.34
C LYS A 65 -3.69 30.36 -12.72
N LYS A 66 -3.50 30.08 -14.01
CA LYS A 66 -3.56 28.72 -14.59
C LYS A 66 -2.67 27.76 -13.78
N PRO A 67 -3.17 26.64 -13.26
CA PRO A 67 -2.33 25.63 -12.63
C PRO A 67 -1.55 24.89 -13.71
N ASN A 68 -0.28 24.65 -13.41
CA ASN A 68 0.65 23.88 -14.22
C ASN A 68 0.32 22.37 -14.02
N PRO A 69 -0.07 21.59 -15.05
CA PRO A 69 -0.71 20.28 -14.84
C PRO A 69 0.21 19.13 -14.40
N LEU A 70 1.48 19.38 -14.06
CA LEU A 70 2.48 18.32 -13.97
C LEU A 70 3.20 18.22 -12.61
N THR A 71 2.76 18.95 -11.59
CA THR A 71 3.43 18.95 -10.27
C THR A 71 2.53 18.73 -9.05
N GLU A 72 1.20 18.60 -9.22
CA GLU A 72 0.29 18.36 -8.09
C GLU A 72 -0.20 16.90 -7.97
N ASP A 73 -0.21 16.13 -9.06
CA ASP A 73 -0.71 14.73 -9.03
C ASP A 73 0.23 13.72 -8.33
N ALA A 74 1.44 14.14 -7.95
CA ALA A 74 2.42 13.26 -7.30
C ALA A 74 2.43 13.36 -5.76
N LYS A 75 1.55 14.17 -5.14
CA LYS A 75 1.60 14.46 -3.69
C LYS A 75 0.32 14.21 -2.90
N LEU A 76 -0.70 13.61 -3.50
CA LEU A 76 -1.85 13.06 -2.78
C LEU A 76 -1.82 11.54 -2.95
N GLU A 77 -0.90 10.88 -2.23
CA GLU A 77 -1.11 9.48 -1.91
C GLU A 77 -2.33 9.43 -0.98
N ASP A 78 -3.52 9.21 -1.56
CA ASP A 78 -4.74 8.87 -0.83
C ASP A 78 -4.52 7.53 -0.12
N ASP A 79 -3.83 7.55 1.02
CA ASP A 79 -3.77 6.41 1.91
C ASP A 79 -5.20 5.94 2.19
N ILE A 80 -5.42 4.64 2.03
CA ILE A 80 -6.73 4.07 2.28
C ILE A 80 -6.95 4.18 3.78
N VAL A 81 -7.69 5.21 4.20
CA VAL A 81 -8.06 5.44 5.60
C VAL A 81 -9.12 4.42 5.95
N GLU A 82 -8.77 3.51 6.85
CA GLU A 82 -9.72 2.57 7.44
C GLU A 82 -10.71 3.35 8.31
N SER A 83 -12.00 3.09 8.12
CA SER A 83 -13.05 3.66 8.96
C SER A 83 -13.08 2.94 10.30
N ASP A 84 -13.35 3.67 11.37
CA ASP A 84 -13.63 3.02 12.65
C ASP A 84 -14.87 2.11 12.54
N ILE A 85 -14.84 0.99 13.26
CA ILE A 85 -15.94 0.01 13.29
C ILE A 85 -16.70 0.20 14.60
N ASP A 86 -18.02 0.40 14.51
CA ASP A 86 -18.89 0.46 15.68
C ASP A 86 -19.21 -0.95 16.20
N LEU A 87 -18.49 -1.38 17.24
CA LEU A 87 -18.69 -2.65 17.92
C LEU A 87 -19.47 -2.46 19.23
N ASP A 88 -20.29 -3.45 19.59
CA ASP A 88 -20.93 -3.48 20.91
C ASP A 88 -19.96 -4.08 21.93
N ASP A 89 -19.30 -3.21 22.70
CA ASP A 89 -18.30 -3.60 23.69
C ASP A 89 -18.87 -3.67 25.13
N THR A 90 -20.19 -3.73 25.29
CA THR A 90 -20.86 -3.67 26.61
C THR A 90 -20.37 -4.72 27.61
N ASP A 91 -20.06 -5.93 27.13
CA ASP A 91 -19.62 -7.06 27.96
C ASP A 91 -18.08 -7.23 27.99
N VAL A 92 -17.33 -6.32 27.34
CA VAL A 92 -15.87 -6.34 27.32
C VAL A 92 -15.32 -5.82 28.64
N VAL A 93 -14.34 -6.53 29.18
CA VAL A 93 -13.64 -6.17 30.42
C VAL A 93 -12.19 -5.83 30.13
N GLU A 94 -11.59 -5.03 30.99
CA GLU A 94 -10.16 -4.74 30.90
C GLU A 94 -9.34 -6.04 31.03
N PRO A 95 -8.29 -6.22 30.23
CA PRO A 95 -7.43 -7.38 30.34
C PRO A 95 -6.76 -7.45 31.72
N ASP A 96 -6.79 -8.62 32.37
CA ASP A 96 -6.07 -8.84 33.62
C ASP A 96 -4.55 -8.83 33.36
N ASN A 97 -3.86 -7.96 34.09
CA ASN A 97 -2.40 -7.77 34.01
C ASN A 97 -1.67 -8.40 35.21
N ASP A 98 -2.31 -9.36 35.88
CA ASP A 98 -1.71 -10.12 36.97
C ASP A 98 -0.54 -11.00 36.46
N PRO A 99 0.46 -11.30 37.31
CA PRO A 99 1.48 -12.28 36.98
C PRO A 99 0.86 -13.62 36.54
N PRO A 100 1.47 -14.34 35.57
CA PRO A 100 0.96 -15.64 35.15
C PRO A 100 0.77 -16.60 36.33
N GLN A 101 -0.39 -17.24 36.39
CA GLN A 101 -0.71 -18.19 37.45
C GLN A 101 0.15 -19.46 37.36
N LYS A 102 0.25 -20.20 38.47
CA LYS A 102 1.03 -21.46 38.51
C LYS A 102 0.37 -22.52 37.63
N MET A 103 1.16 -23.14 36.74
CA MET A 103 0.68 -24.08 35.72
C MET A 103 1.13 -25.53 35.93
N GLY A 104 1.87 -25.84 37.01
CA GLY A 104 2.48 -27.16 37.17
C GLY A 104 3.58 -27.45 36.13
N ASP A 105 4.17 -28.63 36.23
CA ASP A 105 5.21 -29.09 35.30
C ASP A 105 4.77 -30.40 34.62
N LEU A 106 4.46 -30.31 33.33
CA LEU A 106 3.98 -31.43 32.52
C LEU A 106 5.00 -32.57 32.37
N SER A 107 6.28 -32.35 32.73
CA SER A 107 7.32 -33.38 32.68
C SER A 107 7.32 -34.32 33.90
N ILE A 108 6.62 -33.96 34.97
CA ILE A 108 6.57 -34.75 36.20
C ILE A 108 5.68 -35.99 35.98
N GLU A 109 6.22 -37.17 36.32
CA GLU A 109 5.44 -38.41 36.36
C GLU A 109 4.43 -38.37 37.51
N VAL A 110 3.15 -38.45 37.17
CA VAL A 110 2.07 -38.38 38.16
C VAL A 110 1.81 -39.78 38.75
N THR A 111 2.24 -40.00 39.99
CA THR A 111 1.97 -41.24 40.76
C THR A 111 0.49 -41.39 41.09
N GLU A 112 0.04 -42.59 41.42
CA GLU A 112 -1.35 -42.81 41.85
C GLU A 112 -1.71 -42.00 43.11
N GLU A 113 -0.80 -41.89 44.09
CA GLU A 113 -1.06 -41.05 45.28
C GLU A 113 -1.26 -39.58 44.91
N ASN A 114 -0.47 -39.07 43.96
CA ASN A 114 -0.62 -37.69 43.48
C ASN A 114 -1.92 -37.50 42.69
N ARG A 115 -2.39 -38.50 41.94
CA ARG A 115 -3.70 -38.44 41.26
C ARG A 115 -4.84 -38.38 42.28
N ASP A 116 -4.79 -39.21 43.31
CA ASP A 116 -5.80 -39.25 44.36
C ASP A 116 -5.82 -37.96 45.19
N ALA A 117 -4.63 -37.44 45.56
CA ALA A 117 -4.50 -36.16 46.24
C ALA A 117 -5.00 -34.98 45.38
N ALA A 118 -4.71 -34.99 44.08
CA ALA A 118 -5.23 -34.00 43.14
C ALA A 118 -6.76 -34.07 43.03
N GLN A 119 -7.34 -35.28 43.04
CA GLN A 119 -8.79 -35.48 43.00
C GLN A 119 -9.46 -34.97 44.28
N ILE A 120 -8.87 -35.20 45.46
CA ILE A 120 -9.37 -34.63 46.73
C ILE A 120 -9.33 -33.10 46.68
N SER A 121 -8.23 -32.52 46.20
CA SER A 121 -8.09 -31.06 46.07
C SER A 121 -9.11 -30.48 45.08
N LYS A 122 -9.37 -31.18 43.97
CA LYS A 122 -10.43 -30.82 43.02
C LYS A 122 -11.82 -30.84 43.67
N LEU A 123 -12.14 -31.83 44.49
CA LEU A 123 -13.44 -31.90 45.18
C LEU A 123 -13.62 -30.72 46.14
N LYS A 124 -12.61 -30.40 46.94
CA LYS A 124 -12.60 -29.19 47.80
C LYS A 124 -12.83 -27.91 46.99
N ALA A 125 -12.20 -27.81 45.82
CA ALA A 125 -12.45 -26.67 44.94
C ALA A 125 -13.89 -26.63 44.42
N MET A 126 -14.52 -27.77 44.15
CA MET A 126 -15.92 -27.80 43.69
C MET A 126 -16.86 -27.34 44.79
N ASP A 127 -16.59 -27.75 46.04
CA ASP A 127 -17.33 -27.30 47.22
C ASP A 127 -17.19 -25.77 47.36
N ALA A 128 -15.97 -25.24 47.29
CA ALA A 128 -15.72 -23.79 47.32
C ALA A 128 -16.43 -23.03 46.18
N ILE A 129 -16.48 -23.58 44.96
CA ILE A 129 -17.25 -22.99 43.84
C ILE A 129 -18.75 -22.95 44.16
N SER A 130 -19.29 -24.02 44.75
CA SER A 130 -20.70 -24.10 45.12
C SER A 130 -21.08 -23.10 46.23
N GLU A 131 -20.13 -22.80 47.12
CA GLU A 131 -20.25 -21.79 48.17
C GLU A 131 -19.96 -20.36 47.66
N GLY A 132 -19.54 -20.20 46.40
CA GLY A 132 -19.19 -18.91 45.80
C GLY A 132 -17.79 -18.38 46.19
N LYS A 133 -17.00 -19.15 46.93
CA LYS A 133 -15.64 -18.78 47.37
C LYS A 133 -14.63 -19.00 46.24
N SER A 134 -14.59 -18.04 45.32
CA SER A 134 -13.85 -18.19 44.05
C SER A 134 -12.33 -18.20 44.23
N ASP A 135 -11.77 -17.45 45.19
CA ASP A 135 -10.33 -17.42 45.45
C ASP A 135 -9.84 -18.75 46.08
N GLU A 136 -10.56 -19.27 47.09
CA GLU A 136 -10.28 -20.58 47.69
C GLU A 136 -10.37 -21.70 46.65
N ALA A 137 -11.34 -21.64 45.73
CA ALA A 137 -11.46 -22.58 44.64
C ALA A 137 -10.24 -22.55 43.70
N ILE A 138 -9.68 -21.36 43.41
CA ILE A 138 -8.47 -21.23 42.59
C ILE A 138 -7.26 -21.81 43.31
N ASP A 139 -7.13 -21.61 44.61
CA ASP A 139 -6.02 -22.16 45.40
C ASP A 139 -6.06 -23.69 45.41
N HIS A 140 -7.22 -24.29 45.68
CA HIS A 140 -7.40 -25.74 45.65
C HIS A 140 -7.22 -26.34 44.25
N LEU A 141 -7.66 -25.65 43.19
CA LEU A 141 -7.41 -26.09 41.81
C LEU A 141 -5.93 -25.95 41.45
N THR A 142 -5.25 -24.94 41.97
CA THR A 142 -3.80 -24.76 41.76
C THR A 142 -3.02 -25.86 42.45
N GLU A 143 -3.36 -26.22 43.69
CA GLU A 143 -2.81 -27.38 44.39
C GLU A 143 -3.04 -28.67 43.57
N ALA A 144 -4.27 -28.90 43.10
CA ALA A 144 -4.59 -30.05 42.26
C ALA A 144 -3.75 -30.11 40.97
N ILE A 145 -3.53 -28.97 40.31
CA ILE A 145 -2.71 -28.86 39.09
C ILE A 145 -1.24 -29.13 39.37
N MET A 146 -0.70 -28.65 40.50
CA MET A 146 0.68 -28.93 40.89
C MET A 146 0.91 -30.42 41.15
N LEU A 147 -0.11 -31.15 41.63
CA LEU A 147 -0.07 -32.59 41.87
C LEU A 147 -0.32 -33.42 40.60
N ASN A 148 -1.23 -32.98 39.73
CA ASN A 148 -1.56 -33.65 38.47
C ASN A 148 -1.64 -32.64 37.30
N PRO A 149 -0.49 -32.21 36.75
CA PRO A 149 -0.44 -31.24 35.68
C PRO A 149 -0.93 -31.79 34.34
N SER A 150 -1.11 -33.10 34.19
CA SER A 150 -1.63 -33.74 32.98
C SER A 150 -3.17 -33.80 32.89
N SER A 151 -3.90 -33.18 33.83
CA SER A 151 -5.36 -33.24 33.86
C SER A 151 -6.02 -32.03 33.20
N ALA A 152 -6.51 -32.20 31.96
CA ALA A 152 -7.21 -31.14 31.21
C ALA A 152 -8.41 -30.55 31.98
N ILE A 153 -9.11 -31.38 32.75
CA ILE A 153 -10.32 -30.98 33.49
C ILE A 153 -9.98 -29.97 34.59
N LEU A 154 -8.81 -30.08 35.23
CA LEU A 154 -8.42 -29.14 36.29
C LEU A 154 -8.23 -27.74 35.72
N TYR A 155 -7.48 -27.60 34.64
CA TYR A 155 -7.30 -26.31 33.96
C TYR A 155 -8.62 -25.76 33.42
N ALA A 156 -9.42 -26.57 32.73
CA ALA A 156 -10.72 -26.11 32.24
C ALA A 156 -11.62 -25.63 33.38
N THR A 157 -11.56 -26.28 34.54
CA THR A 157 -12.39 -25.87 35.68
C THR A 157 -11.87 -24.59 36.33
N ARG A 158 -10.55 -24.44 36.49
CA ARG A 158 -9.94 -23.19 36.99
C ARG A 158 -10.17 -22.02 36.04
N ALA A 159 -10.08 -22.24 34.73
CA ALA A 159 -10.44 -21.28 33.70
C ALA A 159 -11.89 -20.79 33.85
N SER A 160 -12.84 -21.68 34.15
CA SER A 160 -14.25 -21.28 34.36
C SER A 160 -14.43 -20.36 35.56
N VAL A 161 -13.63 -20.54 36.63
CA VAL A 161 -13.63 -19.65 37.80
C VAL A 161 -13.02 -18.30 37.42
N PHE A 162 -11.92 -18.29 36.66
CA PHE A 162 -11.31 -17.04 36.16
C PHE A 162 -12.25 -16.23 35.26
N VAL A 163 -13.05 -16.88 34.40
CA VAL A 163 -14.09 -16.18 33.61
C VAL A 163 -15.12 -15.50 34.51
N LYS A 164 -15.58 -16.16 35.59
CA LYS A 164 -16.52 -15.58 36.56
C LYS A 164 -15.91 -14.40 37.33
N LEU A 165 -14.61 -14.44 37.59
CA LEU A 165 -13.86 -13.35 38.23
C LEU A 165 -13.46 -12.21 37.29
N ASN A 166 -13.89 -12.22 36.03
CA ASN A 166 -13.43 -11.27 35.01
C ASN A 166 -11.90 -11.21 34.86
N LYS A 167 -11.23 -12.37 34.95
CA LYS A 167 -9.80 -12.54 34.64
C LYS A 167 -9.59 -13.33 33.34
N PRO A 168 -9.97 -12.77 32.18
CA PRO A 168 -10.02 -13.52 30.94
C PRO A 168 -8.66 -13.96 30.38
N ASN A 169 -7.55 -13.22 30.57
CA ASN A 169 -6.22 -13.67 30.16
C ASN A 169 -5.79 -14.91 30.95
N ALA A 170 -5.97 -14.92 32.27
CA ALA A 170 -5.73 -16.11 33.08
C ALA A 170 -6.59 -17.30 32.61
N ALA A 171 -7.88 -17.07 32.34
CA ALA A 171 -8.77 -18.09 31.80
C ALA A 171 -8.31 -18.63 30.43
N VAL A 172 -7.86 -17.77 29.52
CA VAL A 172 -7.33 -18.19 28.21
C VAL A 172 -6.10 -19.09 28.37
N ARG A 173 -5.15 -18.75 29.25
CA ARG A 173 -3.96 -19.58 29.50
C ARG A 173 -4.32 -20.98 29.99
N ASP A 174 -5.26 -21.07 30.94
CA ASP A 174 -5.73 -22.36 31.45
C ASP A 174 -6.52 -23.14 30.40
N ALA A 175 -7.37 -22.47 29.63
CA ALA A 175 -8.13 -23.13 28.56
C ALA A 175 -7.22 -23.63 27.44
N ASP A 176 -6.15 -22.90 27.10
CA ASP A 176 -5.12 -23.35 26.16
C ASP A 176 -4.38 -24.57 26.70
N ALA A 177 -3.99 -24.58 27.99
CA ALA A 177 -3.38 -25.76 28.62
C ALA A 177 -4.33 -26.97 28.62
N ALA A 178 -5.61 -26.76 28.91
CA ALA A 178 -6.63 -27.81 28.84
C ALA A 178 -6.74 -28.41 27.42
N LEU A 179 -6.72 -27.55 26.39
CA LEU A 179 -6.83 -27.97 24.98
C LEU A 179 -5.54 -28.58 24.43
N GLN A 180 -4.37 -28.22 24.97
CA GLN A 180 -3.11 -28.91 24.66
C GLN A 180 -3.12 -30.36 25.15
N ILE A 181 -3.71 -30.59 26.33
CA ILE A 181 -3.83 -31.93 26.92
C ILE A 181 -4.97 -32.72 26.27
N ASN A 182 -6.12 -32.08 26.05
CA ASN A 182 -7.29 -32.69 25.41
C ASN A 182 -7.85 -31.76 24.31
N PRO A 183 -7.41 -31.94 23.05
CA PRO A 183 -7.84 -31.13 21.92
C PRO A 183 -9.32 -31.24 21.56
N ASP A 184 -10.01 -32.29 22.01
CA ASP A 184 -11.43 -32.56 21.72
C ASP A 184 -12.35 -32.10 22.87
N SER A 185 -11.84 -31.28 23.79
CA SER A 185 -12.62 -30.79 24.93
C SER A 185 -13.57 -29.65 24.53
N ALA A 186 -14.86 -29.96 24.38
CA ALA A 186 -15.91 -28.95 24.17
C ALA A 186 -15.89 -27.86 25.26
N LYS A 187 -15.71 -28.26 26.53
CA LYS A 187 -15.60 -27.34 27.68
C LYS A 187 -14.38 -26.41 27.56
N GLY A 188 -13.25 -26.91 27.08
CA GLY A 188 -12.05 -26.10 26.84
C GLY A 188 -12.31 -24.98 25.83
N TYR A 189 -12.87 -25.32 24.67
CA TYR A 189 -13.23 -24.33 23.66
C TYR A 189 -14.30 -23.35 24.15
N LYS A 190 -15.35 -23.83 24.83
CA LYS A 190 -16.41 -22.97 25.40
C LYS A 190 -15.81 -21.89 26.30
N ILE A 191 -14.95 -22.29 27.24
CA ILE A 191 -14.39 -21.35 28.22
C ILE A 191 -13.40 -20.39 27.56
N ARG A 192 -12.57 -20.87 26.62
CA ARG A 192 -11.66 -19.99 25.86
C ARG A 192 -12.44 -18.97 25.02
N GLY A 193 -13.52 -19.40 24.38
CA GLY A 193 -14.43 -18.54 23.63
C GLY A 193 -15.05 -17.46 24.53
N MET A 194 -15.63 -17.83 25.67
CA MET A 194 -16.19 -16.89 26.63
C MET A 194 -15.14 -15.89 27.17
N ALA A 195 -13.93 -16.36 27.46
CA ALA A 195 -12.83 -15.49 27.91
C ALA A 195 -12.39 -14.52 26.80
N ARG A 196 -12.32 -14.98 25.54
CA ARG A 196 -12.03 -14.14 24.36
C ARG A 196 -13.12 -13.11 24.09
N ALA A 197 -14.39 -13.46 24.26
CA ALA A 197 -15.50 -12.50 24.18
C ALA A 197 -15.33 -11.38 25.21
N LYS A 198 -14.99 -11.72 26.46
CA LYS A 198 -14.68 -10.73 27.51
C LYS A 198 -13.49 -9.83 27.16
N LEU A 199 -12.57 -10.27 26.31
CA LEU A 199 -11.43 -9.46 25.82
C LEU A 199 -11.75 -8.67 24.53
N GLY A 200 -12.98 -8.71 24.02
CA GLY A 200 -13.34 -8.11 22.73
C GLY A 200 -12.73 -8.82 21.52
N ARG A 201 -12.21 -10.06 21.69
CA ARG A 201 -11.65 -10.88 20.60
C ARG A 201 -12.77 -11.64 19.91
N TRP A 202 -13.64 -10.91 19.23
CA TRP A 202 -14.92 -11.42 18.72
C TRP A 202 -14.76 -12.57 17.71
N GLU A 203 -13.84 -12.46 16.75
CA GLU A 203 -13.64 -13.49 15.74
C GLU A 203 -13.10 -14.80 16.31
N GLU A 204 -12.07 -14.71 17.18
CA GLU A 204 -11.51 -15.87 17.87
C GLU A 204 -12.53 -16.53 18.79
N SER A 205 -13.35 -15.71 19.49
CA SER A 205 -14.44 -16.19 20.33
C SER A 205 -15.50 -16.95 19.53
N ALA A 206 -15.97 -16.38 18.41
CA ALA A 206 -16.97 -17.05 17.55
C ALA A 206 -16.46 -18.39 17.05
N SER A 207 -15.19 -18.43 16.61
CA SER A 207 -14.55 -19.66 16.15
C SER A 207 -14.52 -20.74 17.23
N ASP A 208 -14.06 -20.42 18.45
CA ASP A 208 -14.02 -21.36 19.56
C ASP A 208 -15.42 -21.86 19.94
N LEU A 209 -16.40 -20.96 20.03
CA LEU A 209 -17.76 -21.31 20.42
C LEU A 209 -18.45 -22.18 19.37
N HIS A 210 -18.19 -21.97 18.08
CA HIS A 210 -18.67 -22.88 17.03
C HIS A 210 -18.04 -24.27 17.13
N VAL A 211 -16.74 -24.36 17.41
CA VAL A 211 -16.07 -25.65 17.64
C VAL A 211 -16.66 -26.34 18.86
N ALA A 212 -16.83 -25.61 19.97
CA ALA A 212 -17.46 -26.11 21.18
C ALA A 212 -18.87 -26.66 20.91
N SER A 213 -19.73 -25.88 20.24
CA SER A 213 -21.11 -26.27 19.90
C SER A 213 -21.18 -27.48 18.97
N LYS A 214 -20.16 -27.68 18.12
CA LYS A 214 -20.07 -28.84 17.23
C LYS A 214 -19.67 -30.11 17.98
N LEU A 215 -18.81 -29.97 19.00
CA LEU A 215 -18.36 -31.09 19.83
C LEU A 215 -19.44 -31.50 20.84
N ASP A 216 -20.05 -30.53 21.51
CA ASP A 216 -21.13 -30.76 22.48
C ASP A 216 -22.10 -29.57 22.48
N TYR A 217 -23.40 -29.86 22.40
CA TYR A 217 -24.42 -28.81 22.39
C TYR A 217 -24.65 -28.31 23.81
N ASP A 218 -24.56 -27.00 24.00
CA ASP A 218 -24.79 -26.33 25.26
C ASP A 218 -25.55 -25.02 24.99
N GLU A 219 -26.68 -24.82 25.65
CA GLU A 219 -27.55 -23.66 25.46
C GLU A 219 -26.82 -22.34 25.75
N GLU A 220 -25.88 -22.33 26.70
CA GLU A 220 -25.08 -21.15 27.04
C GLU A 220 -24.19 -20.74 25.85
N ILE A 221 -23.65 -21.69 25.09
CA ILE A 221 -22.84 -21.39 23.90
C ILE A 221 -23.68 -20.60 22.88
N GLY A 222 -24.92 -21.01 22.65
CA GLY A 222 -25.83 -20.31 21.73
C GLY A 222 -26.16 -18.89 22.19
N LEU A 223 -26.31 -18.66 23.49
CA LEU A 223 -26.52 -17.31 24.05
C LEU A 223 -25.29 -16.42 23.86
N VAL A 224 -24.08 -16.95 24.05
CA VAL A 224 -22.84 -16.20 23.85
C VAL A 224 -22.61 -15.91 22.36
N LEU A 225 -22.86 -16.88 21.47
CA LEU A 225 -22.74 -16.68 20.01
C LEU A 225 -23.63 -15.53 19.52
N LYS A 226 -24.88 -15.43 19.99
CA LYS A 226 -25.79 -14.31 19.63
C LYS A 226 -25.21 -12.93 19.94
N LYS A 227 -24.33 -12.82 20.94
CA LYS A 227 -23.65 -11.57 21.30
C LYS A 227 -22.37 -11.34 20.49
N VAL A 228 -21.63 -12.41 20.22
CA VAL A 228 -20.30 -12.36 19.60
C VAL A 228 -20.36 -12.24 18.07
N GLU A 229 -21.27 -12.98 17.43
CA GLU A 229 -21.37 -13.08 15.97
C GLU A 229 -21.56 -11.74 15.25
N PRO A 230 -22.42 -10.80 15.73
CA PRO A 230 -22.59 -9.51 15.06
C PRO A 230 -21.29 -8.69 14.98
N ASN A 231 -20.51 -8.64 16.07
CA ASN A 231 -19.24 -7.94 16.10
C ASN A 231 -18.18 -8.65 15.24
N ALA A 232 -18.10 -9.98 15.31
CA ALA A 232 -17.21 -10.77 14.47
C ALA A 232 -17.50 -10.55 12.97
N HIS A 233 -18.78 -10.52 12.59
CA HIS A 233 -19.19 -10.29 11.20
C HIS A 233 -18.81 -8.89 10.71
N LYS A 234 -19.05 -7.84 11.51
CA LYS A 234 -18.65 -6.47 11.18
C LYS A 234 -17.14 -6.35 10.95
N ILE A 235 -16.33 -6.99 11.80
CA ILE A 235 -14.87 -7.01 11.67
C ILE A 235 -14.45 -7.67 10.35
N GLU A 236 -15.02 -8.84 10.04
CA GLU A 236 -14.68 -9.57 8.82
C GLU A 236 -15.12 -8.82 7.56
N GLU A 237 -16.33 -8.24 7.54
CA GLU A 237 -16.80 -7.43 6.41
C GLU A 237 -15.93 -6.20 6.18
N HIS A 238 -15.55 -5.50 7.25
CA HIS A 238 -14.64 -4.37 7.20
C HIS A 238 -13.30 -4.78 6.60
N ARG A 239 -12.68 -5.84 7.13
CA ARG A 239 -11.39 -6.37 6.63
C ARG A 239 -11.46 -6.72 5.14
N ARG A 240 -12.50 -7.45 4.71
CA ARG A 240 -12.72 -7.82 3.30
C ARG A 240 -12.88 -6.60 2.39
N LYS A 241 -13.61 -5.58 2.84
CA LYS A 241 -13.79 -4.33 2.10
C LYS A 241 -12.44 -3.64 1.87
N TYR A 242 -11.64 -3.49 2.92
CA TYR A 242 -10.37 -2.79 2.85
C TYR A 242 -9.27 -3.57 2.13
N GLU A 243 -9.27 -4.90 2.23
CA GLU A 243 -8.40 -5.76 1.43
C GLU A 243 -8.71 -5.63 -0.07
N ARG A 244 -9.99 -5.60 -0.45
CA ARG A 244 -10.42 -5.36 -1.83
C ARG A 244 -9.94 -4.01 -2.34
N LEU A 245 -10.15 -2.94 -1.58
CA LEU A 245 -9.72 -1.59 -1.93
C LEU A 245 -8.21 -1.50 -2.12
N ARG A 246 -7.43 -2.12 -1.21
CA ARG A 246 -5.96 -2.21 -1.33
C ARG A 246 -5.53 -2.93 -2.60
N LYS A 247 -6.16 -4.07 -2.91
CA LYS A 247 -5.85 -4.87 -4.10
C LYS A 247 -6.16 -4.09 -5.39
N GLU A 248 -7.32 -3.45 -5.46
CA GLU A 248 -7.73 -2.63 -6.60
C GLU A 248 -6.75 -1.45 -6.82
N ARG A 249 -6.36 -0.76 -5.73
CA ARG A 249 -5.39 0.34 -5.79
C ARG A 249 -4.01 -0.13 -6.28
N LEU A 250 -3.54 -1.28 -5.79
CA LEU A 250 -2.28 -1.88 -6.23
C LEU A 250 -2.30 -2.25 -7.71
N LEU A 251 -3.39 -2.84 -8.19
CA LEU A 251 -3.57 -3.15 -9.61
C LEU A 251 -3.56 -1.87 -10.45
N ARG A 252 -4.33 -0.84 -10.07
CA ARG A 252 -4.35 0.46 -10.77
C ARG A 252 -2.99 1.17 -10.75
N LYS A 253 -2.20 1.02 -9.68
CA LYS A 253 -0.82 1.55 -9.61
C LYS A 253 0.11 0.79 -10.56
N SER A 254 0.06 -0.54 -10.54
CA SER A 254 0.85 -1.41 -11.42
C SER A 254 0.53 -1.19 -12.91
N GLU A 255 -0.75 -1.05 -13.27
CA GLU A 255 -1.18 -0.76 -14.64
C GLU A 255 -0.67 0.60 -15.12
N ARG A 256 -0.78 1.65 -14.29
CA ARG A 256 -0.24 2.98 -14.62
C ARG A 256 1.28 2.96 -14.78
N GLU A 257 1.98 2.22 -13.93
CA GLU A 257 3.43 2.08 -14.03
C GLU A 257 3.83 1.32 -15.30
N ARG A 258 3.12 0.25 -15.65
CA ARG A 258 3.33 -0.47 -16.93
C ARG A 258 3.08 0.42 -18.13
N GLN A 259 1.98 1.19 -18.14
CA GLN A 259 1.69 2.13 -19.22
C GLN A 259 2.77 3.20 -19.33
N ARG A 260 3.25 3.74 -18.20
CA ARG A 260 4.34 4.70 -18.17
C ARG A 260 5.64 4.11 -18.70
N GLN A 261 6.05 2.93 -18.24
CA GLN A 261 7.24 2.25 -18.75
C GLN A 261 7.12 1.94 -20.25
N GLN A 262 5.92 1.54 -20.70
CA GLN A 262 5.68 1.31 -22.11
C GLN A 262 5.81 2.60 -22.91
N ALA A 263 5.21 3.71 -22.46
CA ALA A 263 5.35 5.03 -23.08
C ALA A 263 6.81 5.52 -23.09
N GLU A 264 7.53 5.39 -21.98
CA GLU A 264 8.96 5.75 -21.88
C GLU A 264 9.83 4.90 -22.83
N SER A 265 9.59 3.58 -22.89
CA SER A 265 10.32 2.69 -23.81
C SER A 265 10.02 3.01 -25.28
N GLN A 266 8.77 3.36 -25.55
CA GLN A 266 8.30 3.83 -26.83
C GLN A 266 9.03 5.13 -27.19
N ASP A 267 8.98 6.16 -26.37
CA ASP A 267 9.65 7.44 -26.59
C ASP A 267 11.16 7.25 -26.83
N GLN A 268 11.82 6.42 -26.02
CA GLN A 268 13.23 6.08 -26.19
C GLN A 268 13.51 5.43 -27.56
N ALA A 269 12.63 4.52 -28.02
CA ALA A 269 12.75 3.92 -29.34
C ALA A 269 12.53 4.96 -30.48
N ALA A 270 11.66 5.96 -30.31
CA ALA A 270 11.56 7.06 -31.29
C ALA A 270 12.85 7.85 -31.34
N ILE A 271 13.38 8.26 -30.19
CA ILE A 271 14.60 9.05 -30.11
C ILE A 271 15.75 8.29 -30.79
N SER A 272 15.92 7.01 -30.47
CA SER A 272 16.95 6.17 -31.09
C SER A 272 16.78 6.02 -32.60
N ALA A 273 15.55 6.05 -33.13
CA ALA A 273 15.30 5.94 -34.56
C ALA A 273 15.70 7.19 -35.34
N LEU A 274 15.80 8.36 -34.71
CA LEU A 274 16.01 9.65 -35.37
C LEU A 274 17.49 10.04 -35.60
N LYS A 275 18.45 9.24 -35.11
CA LYS A 275 19.91 9.40 -35.35
C LYS A 275 20.39 10.86 -35.31
N ASP A 276 20.34 11.47 -34.13
CA ASP A 276 20.71 12.87 -33.90
C ASP A 276 22.04 13.26 -34.54
N GLY A 277 22.06 14.41 -35.23
CA GLY A 277 23.26 14.90 -35.90
C GLY A 277 23.53 14.30 -37.28
N GLN A 278 22.69 13.38 -37.77
CA GLN A 278 22.90 12.68 -39.04
C GLN A 278 21.75 12.90 -40.03
N VAL A 279 22.08 12.76 -41.31
CA VAL A 279 21.08 12.70 -42.39
C VAL A 279 20.63 11.25 -42.56
N ILE A 280 19.32 11.00 -42.44
CA ILE A 280 18.72 9.68 -42.60
C ILE A 280 18.24 9.52 -44.04
N GLY A 281 18.79 8.55 -44.78
CA GLY A 281 18.28 8.16 -46.09
C GLY A 281 16.96 7.41 -45.98
N ILE A 282 16.02 7.73 -46.86
CA ILE A 282 14.67 7.15 -46.92
C ILE A 282 14.49 6.45 -48.26
N HIS A 283 14.13 5.17 -48.22
CA HIS A 283 14.03 4.32 -49.42
C HIS A 283 12.60 3.82 -49.69
N SER A 284 11.63 4.17 -48.85
CA SER A 284 10.21 3.82 -49.02
C SER A 284 9.28 4.75 -48.24
N ALA A 285 8.00 4.79 -48.61
CA ALA A 285 6.97 5.53 -47.87
C ALA A 285 6.80 5.03 -46.43
N SER A 286 6.92 3.73 -46.20
CA SER A 286 6.82 3.14 -44.85
C SER A 286 7.95 3.61 -43.93
N GLU A 287 9.17 3.67 -44.46
CA GLU A 287 10.33 4.21 -43.72
C GLU A 287 10.14 5.69 -43.41
N LEU A 288 9.66 6.47 -44.38
CA LEU A 288 9.35 7.89 -44.17
C LEU A 288 8.32 8.09 -43.06
N ASP A 289 7.18 7.40 -43.14
CA ASP A 289 6.09 7.50 -42.17
C ASP A 289 6.61 7.12 -40.76
N THR A 290 7.45 6.09 -40.65
CA THR A 290 8.08 5.71 -39.37
C THR A 290 8.93 6.85 -38.77
N LYS A 291 9.77 7.52 -39.57
CA LYS A 291 10.62 8.63 -39.09
C LYS A 291 9.81 9.88 -38.76
N LEU A 292 8.82 10.22 -39.59
CA LEU A 292 7.94 11.37 -39.33
C LEU A 292 7.06 11.16 -38.09
N ASN A 293 6.58 9.94 -37.86
CA ASN A 293 5.85 9.57 -36.65
C ASN A 293 6.75 9.67 -35.41
N ALA A 294 8.01 9.20 -35.49
CA ALA A 294 8.97 9.35 -34.41
C ALA A 294 9.31 10.82 -34.12
N ALA A 295 9.49 11.64 -35.16
CA ALA A 295 9.71 13.09 -35.03
C ALA A 295 8.51 13.78 -34.37
N THR A 296 7.29 13.40 -34.75
CA THR A 296 6.05 13.94 -34.17
C THR A 296 5.89 13.56 -32.70
N ARG A 297 6.12 12.29 -32.33
CA ARG A 297 6.06 11.84 -30.94
C ARG A 297 7.05 12.56 -30.04
N THR A 298 8.24 12.86 -30.56
CA THR A 298 9.29 13.58 -29.83
C THR A 298 9.19 15.10 -29.98
N SER A 299 8.13 15.62 -30.61
CA SER A 299 7.90 17.06 -30.86
C SER A 299 9.06 17.76 -31.59
N ARG A 300 9.72 17.06 -32.52
CA ARG A 300 10.86 17.56 -33.29
C ARG A 300 10.45 18.02 -34.68
N LEU A 301 11.15 19.04 -35.17
CA LEU A 301 11.05 19.47 -36.57
C LEU A 301 11.71 18.42 -37.47
N GLY A 302 10.99 17.97 -38.49
CA GLY A 302 11.52 17.16 -39.59
C GLY A 302 11.76 18.01 -40.83
N ILE A 303 12.84 17.75 -41.56
CA ILE A 303 13.13 18.38 -42.84
C ILE A 303 13.32 17.26 -43.85
N LEU A 304 12.51 17.25 -44.90
CA LEU A 304 12.55 16.27 -45.97
C LEU A 304 13.22 16.86 -47.21
N TYR A 305 14.38 16.33 -47.57
CA TYR A 305 15.18 16.76 -48.72
C TYR A 305 15.05 15.75 -49.87
N PHE A 306 14.38 16.17 -50.95
CA PHE A 306 14.30 15.44 -52.21
C PHE A 306 15.47 15.79 -53.13
N THR A 307 16.18 14.78 -53.60
CA THR A 307 17.37 14.90 -54.45
C THR A 307 17.33 13.91 -55.61
N ALA A 308 18.24 14.08 -56.57
CA ALA A 308 18.60 13.05 -57.54
C ALA A 308 20.11 13.04 -57.77
N THR A 309 20.68 11.89 -58.11
CA THR A 309 22.14 11.75 -58.36
C THR A 309 22.63 12.58 -59.56
N TRP A 310 21.81 12.70 -60.60
CA TRP A 310 22.10 13.46 -61.83
C TRP A 310 21.88 14.97 -61.69
N CYS A 311 21.34 15.44 -60.56
CA CYS A 311 21.04 16.85 -60.32
C CYS A 311 22.29 17.64 -59.88
N GLY A 312 22.76 18.57 -60.71
CA GLY A 312 23.90 19.45 -60.42
C GLY A 312 23.74 20.28 -59.14
N PRO A 313 22.67 21.08 -58.99
CA PRO A 313 22.42 21.87 -57.77
C PRO A 313 22.30 21.02 -56.50
N CYS A 314 21.80 19.78 -56.63
CA CYS A 314 21.70 18.84 -55.51
C CYS A 314 23.09 18.43 -54.99
N ARG A 315 24.06 18.19 -55.88
CA ARG A 315 25.46 17.91 -55.49
C ARG A 315 26.09 19.06 -54.71
N PHE A 316 25.71 20.30 -55.01
CA PHE A 316 26.21 21.49 -54.30
C PHE A 316 25.59 21.64 -52.90
N ILE A 317 24.28 21.39 -52.75
CA ILE A 317 23.56 21.63 -51.48
C ILE A 317 23.66 20.44 -50.51
N SER A 318 23.91 19.21 -50.99
CA SER A 318 23.95 18.01 -50.14
C SER A 318 25.03 18.05 -49.03
N PRO A 319 26.26 18.57 -49.24
CA PRO A 319 27.25 18.74 -48.16
C PRO A 319 26.79 19.75 -47.11
N LEU A 320 26.15 20.85 -47.52
CA LEU A 320 25.57 21.82 -46.60
C LEU A 320 24.47 21.18 -45.76
N TYR A 321 23.56 20.44 -46.38
CA TYR A 321 22.46 19.75 -45.69
C TYR A 321 22.98 18.78 -44.62
N THR A 322 24.08 18.09 -44.92
CA THR A 322 24.77 17.21 -43.95
C THR A 322 25.37 18.01 -42.79
N SER A 323 26.05 19.13 -43.06
CA SER A 323 26.59 20.01 -42.02
C SER A 323 25.49 20.63 -41.14
N LEU A 324 24.31 20.93 -41.72
CA LEU A 324 23.15 21.42 -40.97
C LEU A 324 22.60 20.35 -40.01
N ALA A 325 22.63 19.07 -40.40
CA ALA A 325 22.26 17.98 -39.50
C ALA A 325 23.14 17.92 -38.26
N GLU A 326 24.46 18.01 -38.44
CA GLU A 326 25.43 18.02 -37.34
C GLU A 326 25.23 19.24 -36.41
N LYS A 327 24.97 20.42 -36.98
CA LYS A 327 24.75 21.66 -36.22
C LYS A 327 23.44 21.68 -35.45
N HIS A 328 22.42 20.97 -35.93
CA HIS A 328 21.09 20.97 -35.35
C HIS A 328 20.65 19.55 -34.98
N PRO A 329 21.28 18.91 -33.97
CA PRO A 329 21.04 17.51 -33.65
C PRO A 329 19.60 17.22 -33.21
N LYS A 330 18.84 18.24 -32.78
CA LYS A 330 17.43 18.14 -32.38
C LYS A 330 16.45 18.22 -33.57
N ILE A 331 16.91 18.56 -34.76
CA ILE A 331 16.09 18.54 -35.99
C ILE A 331 16.34 17.20 -36.69
N VAL A 332 15.30 16.64 -37.29
CA VAL A 332 15.38 15.38 -38.02
C VAL A 332 15.62 15.69 -39.50
N PHE A 333 16.79 15.30 -40.02
CA PHE A 333 17.15 15.51 -41.42
C PHE A 333 16.94 14.23 -42.21
N LEU A 334 16.00 14.25 -43.16
CA LEU A 334 15.62 13.12 -43.99
C LEU A 334 15.98 13.40 -45.45
N LYS A 335 16.61 12.44 -46.12
CA LYS A 335 16.99 12.54 -47.53
C LYS A 335 16.28 11.46 -48.34
N VAL A 336 15.65 11.86 -49.43
CA VAL A 336 14.94 11.00 -50.36
C VAL A 336 15.57 11.18 -51.74
N ASP A 337 16.13 10.12 -52.31
CA ASP A 337 16.46 10.12 -53.73
C ASP A 337 15.21 9.75 -54.53
N ILE A 338 14.80 10.63 -55.45
CA ILE A 338 13.55 10.47 -56.20
C ILE A 338 13.59 9.26 -57.15
N ASP A 339 14.78 8.80 -57.53
CA ASP A 339 14.95 7.63 -58.41
C ASP A 339 14.83 6.32 -57.61
N GLU A 340 15.28 6.33 -56.36
CA GLU A 340 15.25 5.18 -55.43
C GLU A 340 13.88 5.02 -54.75
N ALA A 341 13.32 6.10 -54.21
CA ALA A 341 12.06 6.12 -53.46
C ALA A 341 10.93 6.81 -54.24
N ARG A 342 10.60 6.25 -55.41
CA ARG A 342 9.63 6.82 -56.36
C ARG A 342 8.22 6.96 -55.79
N ASP A 343 7.82 6.02 -54.93
CA ASP A 343 6.55 6.04 -54.21
C ASP A 343 6.43 7.28 -53.30
N VAL A 344 7.51 7.62 -52.61
CA VAL A 344 7.60 8.84 -51.79
C VAL A 344 7.55 10.08 -52.66
N ALA A 345 8.35 10.13 -53.73
CA ALA A 345 8.40 11.28 -54.63
C ALA A 345 7.03 11.56 -55.29
N ALA A 346 6.32 10.51 -55.71
CA ALA A 346 4.96 10.61 -56.25
C ALA A 346 3.96 11.12 -55.20
N ARG A 347 3.99 10.56 -53.98
CA ARG A 347 3.09 10.96 -52.88
C ARG A 347 3.25 12.43 -52.49
N TRP A 348 4.47 12.95 -52.55
CA TRP A 348 4.79 14.35 -52.25
C TRP A 348 4.73 15.27 -53.49
N ASN A 349 4.28 14.74 -54.63
CA ASN A 349 4.11 15.47 -55.88
C ASN A 349 5.35 16.28 -56.30
N ILE A 350 6.53 15.64 -56.23
CA ILE A 350 7.81 16.30 -56.49
C ILE A 350 7.99 16.55 -57.98
N SER A 351 8.03 17.82 -58.36
CA SER A 351 8.23 18.28 -59.74
C SER A 351 9.61 18.87 -60.01
N SER A 352 10.38 19.19 -58.96
CA SER A 352 11.73 19.77 -59.07
C SER A 352 12.61 19.36 -57.90
N VAL A 353 13.90 19.18 -58.17
CA VAL A 353 14.93 18.88 -57.17
C VAL A 353 16.10 19.87 -57.31
N PRO A 354 16.75 20.28 -56.21
CA PRO A 354 16.47 19.90 -54.83
C PRO A 354 15.22 20.59 -54.26
N SER A 355 14.42 19.88 -53.47
CA SER A 355 13.26 20.45 -52.76
C SER A 355 13.30 20.04 -51.29
N PHE A 356 12.97 20.97 -50.39
CA PHE A 356 12.99 20.80 -48.95
C PHE A 356 11.61 21.08 -48.35
N PHE A 357 11.09 20.18 -47.53
CA PHE A 357 9.81 20.34 -46.83
C PHE A 357 10.04 20.31 -45.33
N PHE A 358 9.47 21.27 -44.63
CA PHE A 358 9.54 21.41 -43.17
C PHE A 358 8.28 20.83 -42.57
N ILE A 359 8.42 19.90 -41.62
CA ILE A 359 7.34 19.12 -41.05
C ILE A 359 7.39 19.27 -39.53
N LYS A 360 6.32 19.80 -38.93
CA LYS A 360 6.18 19.93 -37.47
C LYS A 360 4.81 19.37 -37.08
N ASN A 361 4.77 18.53 -36.05
CA ASN A 361 3.54 17.88 -35.57
C ASN A 361 2.77 17.13 -36.69
N GLY A 362 3.49 16.40 -37.54
CA GLY A 362 2.92 15.62 -38.65
C GLY A 362 2.40 16.43 -39.83
N LYS A 363 2.57 17.76 -39.86
CA LYS A 363 2.08 18.64 -40.93
C LYS A 363 3.22 19.40 -41.61
N GLU A 364 3.12 19.59 -42.92
CA GLU A 364 3.97 20.54 -43.64
C GLU A 364 3.70 21.95 -43.12
N VAL A 365 4.75 22.60 -42.62
CA VAL A 365 4.71 23.98 -42.13
C VAL A 365 5.37 24.96 -43.09
N ASP A 366 6.28 24.48 -43.95
CA ASP A 366 6.93 25.29 -44.98
C ASP A 366 7.68 24.46 -46.03
N LYS A 367 8.13 25.09 -47.12
CA LYS A 367 8.98 24.47 -48.17
C LYS A 367 10.00 25.42 -48.81
N VAL A 368 11.09 24.86 -49.35
CA VAL A 368 12.09 25.57 -50.17
C VAL A 368 12.34 24.76 -51.43
N VAL A 369 12.34 25.40 -52.59
CA VAL A 369 12.60 24.76 -53.88
C VAL A 369 13.86 25.36 -54.49
N GLY A 370 14.76 24.52 -54.98
CA GLY A 370 16.06 24.90 -55.52
C GLY A 370 17.18 24.94 -54.48
N ALA A 371 18.41 25.11 -54.96
CA ALA A 371 19.62 25.13 -54.11
C ALA A 371 19.86 26.50 -53.44
N ASP A 372 18.88 26.97 -52.65
CA ASP A 372 18.97 28.23 -51.91
C ASP A 372 19.41 27.99 -50.46
N LYS A 373 20.72 28.16 -50.22
CA LYS A 373 21.34 28.04 -48.88
C LYS A 373 20.71 29.00 -47.86
N SER A 374 20.56 30.27 -48.24
CA SER A 374 20.14 31.32 -47.32
C SER A 374 18.68 31.13 -46.90
N ALA A 375 17.81 30.71 -47.81
CA ALA A 375 16.42 30.38 -47.48
C ALA A 375 16.32 29.18 -46.55
N LEU A 376 17.11 28.13 -46.79
CA LEU A 376 17.12 26.92 -45.96
C LEU A 376 17.54 27.24 -44.51
N GLU A 377 18.65 27.96 -44.32
CA GLU A 377 19.15 28.37 -43.00
C GLU A 377 18.15 29.25 -42.25
N ARG A 378 17.53 30.23 -42.94
CA ARG A 378 16.51 31.11 -42.34
C ARG A 378 15.29 30.33 -41.84
N LYS A 379 14.77 29.40 -42.64
CA LYS A 379 13.60 28.59 -42.25
C LYS A 379 13.92 27.62 -41.13
N ILE A 380 15.12 27.03 -41.12
CA ILE A 380 15.58 26.25 -39.97
C ILE A 380 15.53 27.10 -38.71
N ALA A 381 16.11 28.31 -38.72
CA ALA A 381 16.07 29.20 -37.57
C ALA A 381 14.64 29.58 -37.14
N GLN A 382 13.73 29.75 -38.10
CA GLN A 382 12.32 30.09 -37.84
C GLN A 382 11.53 28.96 -37.18
N TYR A 383 11.75 27.70 -37.57
CA TYR A 383 10.92 26.57 -37.13
C TYR A 383 11.57 25.70 -36.05
N ALA A 384 12.89 25.83 -35.84
CA ALA A 384 13.65 25.09 -34.83
C ALA A 384 13.40 25.57 -33.39
N SER A 385 12.70 26.69 -33.20
CA SER A 385 12.28 27.23 -31.91
C SER A 385 11.19 26.41 -31.22
#